data_AF-A0A952NEQ2-F1
#
_entry.id   AF-A0A952NEQ2-F1
#
_cell.length_a   1.000
_cell.length_b   1.000
_cell.length_c   1.000
_cell.angle_alpha   90.00
_cell.angle_beta   90.00
_cell.angle_gamma   90.00
#
_symmetry.space_group_name_H-M   'P 1'
#
loop_
_entity.id
_entity.type
_entity.pdbx_description
1 polymer ?
#
loop_
_entity_poly.entity_id
_entity_poly.type
_entity_poly.pdbx_seq_one_letter_code
_entity_poly.pdbx_strand_id
1 'polypeptide(L)'
;MIMMISIAYVLLAACGKVQNSSSQERQTYNPTLPAGSAGFVPVQSAIIQKCGGCHAWVSWSEAQFVSNGYVVPGNPGASQLYARNIGATSGAGPRTMPPMGQTPMTNDELGAMVAWINSL
;
A
#
# COMPACT_ATOMS: atom_id res chain seq x y z
N MET A 1 56.45 23.91 -19.95
CA MET A 1 55.28 23.03 -20.18
C MET A 1 54.28 23.29 -19.07
N ILE A 2 53.29 24.12 -19.37
CA ILE A 2 52.36 24.75 -18.43
C ILE A 2 51.02 24.03 -18.53
N MET A 3 50.58 23.52 -17.36
CA MET A 3 49.24 23.65 -16.78
C MET A 3 48.05 22.88 -17.38
N MET A 4 47.54 22.00 -16.51
CA MET A 4 46.13 21.74 -16.17
C MET A 4 45.06 21.84 -17.26
N ILE A 5 44.39 20.71 -17.52
CA ILE A 5 42.94 20.68 -17.79
C ILE A 5 42.32 19.60 -16.91
N SER A 6 41.70 20.08 -15.83
CA SER A 6 40.70 19.40 -15.04
C SER A 6 39.42 19.16 -15.86
N ILE A 7 38.54 18.33 -15.32
CA ILE A 7 37.09 18.18 -15.61
C ILE A 7 36.74 16.97 -16.49
N ALA A 8 36.35 15.89 -15.81
CA ALA A 8 35.22 15.07 -16.22
C ALA A 8 34.62 14.36 -14.98
N TYR A 9 34.09 15.14 -14.05
CA TYR A 9 33.18 14.68 -12.99
C TYR A 9 31.75 14.75 -13.53
N VAL A 10 31.32 13.77 -14.31
CA VAL A 10 29.90 13.48 -14.61
C VAL A 10 29.89 11.98 -14.94
N LEU A 11 29.31 11.10 -14.14
CA LEU A 11 27.87 10.93 -14.00
C LEU A 11 27.61 10.27 -12.65
N LEU A 12 27.05 11.05 -11.73
CA LEU A 12 26.20 10.49 -10.69
C LEU A 12 25.09 9.74 -11.42
N ALA A 13 25.18 8.41 -11.44
CA ALA A 13 24.04 7.54 -11.68
C ALA A 13 23.06 7.82 -10.54
N ALA A 14 22.24 8.85 -10.74
CA ALA A 14 20.99 9.00 -10.06
C ALA A 14 20.20 7.72 -10.39
N CYS A 15 20.31 6.72 -9.53
CA CYS A 15 19.13 5.96 -9.13
C CYS A 15 18.17 6.99 -8.52
N GLY A 16 17.58 7.81 -9.38
CA GLY A 16 16.37 8.52 -9.09
C GLY A 16 15.43 7.43 -8.66
N LYS A 17 15.10 7.40 -7.36
CA LYS A 17 13.90 6.72 -6.90
C LYS A 17 12.84 7.22 -7.86
N VAL A 18 12.36 6.34 -8.73
CA VAL A 18 11.23 6.63 -9.59
C VAL A 18 10.12 6.93 -8.59
N GLN A 19 9.90 8.21 -8.30
CA GLN A 19 8.74 8.63 -7.53
C GLN A 19 7.57 8.30 -8.45
N ASN A 20 6.94 7.18 -8.11
CA ASN A 20 5.90 6.56 -8.90
C ASN A 20 4.85 7.61 -9.24
N SER A 21 4.60 7.74 -10.53
CA SER A 21 3.70 8.65 -11.17
C SER A 21 2.37 8.68 -10.44
N SER A 22 2.00 9.90 -10.05
CA SER A 22 0.93 10.25 -9.12
C SER A 22 -0.33 9.40 -9.27
N SER A 23 -1.04 9.22 -8.17
CA SER A 23 -2.44 8.79 -8.13
C SER A 23 -3.32 9.39 -9.24
N GLN A 24 -2.98 10.59 -9.73
CA GLN A 24 -3.57 11.26 -10.88
C GLN A 24 -3.41 10.49 -12.21
N GLU A 25 -2.22 9.98 -12.57
CA GLU A 25 -2.05 9.24 -13.83
C GLU A 25 -2.81 7.92 -13.83
N ARG A 26 -2.96 7.29 -12.66
CA ARG A 26 -3.79 6.10 -12.54
C ARG A 26 -5.26 6.39 -12.79
N GLN A 27 -5.79 7.51 -12.32
CA GLN A 27 -7.16 7.93 -12.64
C GLN A 27 -7.36 8.19 -14.13
N THR A 28 -6.32 8.70 -14.81
CA THR A 28 -6.36 8.98 -16.25
C THR A 28 -6.33 7.70 -17.10
N TYR A 29 -5.48 6.73 -16.76
CA TYR A 29 -5.23 5.54 -17.60
C TYR A 29 -5.92 4.26 -17.13
N ASN A 30 -6.40 4.21 -15.88
CA ASN A 30 -7.12 3.06 -15.33
C ASN A 30 -8.23 3.52 -14.36
N PRO A 31 -9.30 4.15 -14.89
CA PRO A 31 -10.34 4.79 -14.08
C PRO A 31 -11.20 3.80 -13.27
N THR A 32 -11.06 2.49 -13.51
CA THR A 32 -11.81 1.46 -12.78
C THR A 32 -11.14 1.07 -11.45
N LEU A 33 -9.89 1.46 -11.22
CA LEU A 33 -9.24 1.30 -9.92
C LEU A 33 -9.63 2.46 -8.98
N PRO A 34 -10.05 2.19 -7.74
CA PRO A 34 -10.45 3.25 -6.82
C PRO A 34 -9.32 4.23 -6.52
N ALA A 35 -9.67 5.51 -6.44
CA ALA A 35 -8.74 6.60 -6.19
C ALA A 35 -7.98 6.43 -4.85
N GLY A 36 -6.68 6.77 -4.85
CA GLY A 36 -5.88 6.86 -3.62
C GLY A 36 -4.39 7.07 -3.89
N SER A 37 -3.64 7.32 -2.82
CA SER A 37 -2.21 7.63 -2.85
C SER A 37 -1.35 6.55 -3.51
N ALA A 38 -0.08 6.87 -3.79
CA ALA A 38 0.88 5.88 -4.27
C ALA A 38 1.10 4.73 -3.26
N GLY A 39 0.99 5.01 -1.96
CA GLY A 39 1.08 4.01 -0.89
C GLY A 39 -0.13 3.08 -0.83
N PHE A 40 -1.32 3.56 -1.17
CA PHE A 40 -2.55 2.76 -1.13
C PHE A 40 -2.57 1.61 -2.14
N VAL A 41 -1.94 1.79 -3.28
CA VAL A 41 -2.09 0.91 -4.45
C VAL A 41 -1.59 -0.51 -4.24
N PRO A 42 -0.37 -0.73 -3.73
CA PRO A 42 0.06 -2.09 -3.40
C PRO A 42 -0.86 -2.73 -2.36
N VAL A 43 -1.39 -1.95 -1.42
CA VAL A 43 -2.31 -2.43 -0.38
C VAL A 43 -3.67 -2.80 -0.96
N GLN A 44 -4.20 -1.98 -1.86
CA GLN A 44 -5.48 -2.19 -2.52
C GLN A 44 -5.48 -3.46 -3.36
N SER A 45 -4.38 -3.75 -4.06
CA SER A 45 -4.23 -5.00 -4.81
C SER A 45 -4.37 -6.22 -3.89
N ALA A 46 -3.69 -6.21 -2.73
CA ALA A 46 -3.78 -7.28 -1.75
C ALA A 46 -5.19 -7.41 -1.14
N ILE A 47 -5.84 -6.28 -0.83
CA ILE A 47 -7.22 -6.24 -0.32
C ILE A 47 -8.19 -6.87 -1.33
N ILE A 48 -8.13 -6.46 -2.61
CA ILE A 48 -9.02 -7.00 -3.64
C ILE A 48 -8.82 -8.50 -3.78
N GLN A 49 -7.57 -8.96 -3.86
CA GLN A 49 -7.24 -10.36 -4.07
C GLN A 49 -7.68 -11.26 -2.91
N LYS A 50 -7.53 -10.81 -1.66
CA LYS A 50 -7.71 -11.66 -0.47
C LYS A 50 -9.04 -11.45 0.23
N CYS A 51 -9.65 -10.28 0.09
CA CYS A 51 -10.89 -9.92 0.77
C CYS A 51 -12.09 -9.88 -0.19
N GLY A 52 -11.87 -9.72 -1.51
CA GLY A 52 -12.93 -9.45 -2.48
C GLY A 52 -13.96 -10.56 -2.64
N GLY A 53 -13.60 -11.80 -2.31
CA GLY A 53 -14.55 -12.94 -2.32
C GLY A 53 -15.63 -12.88 -1.23
N CYS A 54 -15.42 -12.11 -0.16
CA CYS A 54 -16.36 -12.03 0.98
C CYS A 54 -16.78 -10.60 1.34
N HIS A 55 -16.01 -9.59 0.91
CA HIS A 55 -16.20 -8.22 1.32
C HIS A 55 -16.42 -7.31 0.12
N ALA A 56 -17.61 -6.69 0.04
CA ALA A 56 -17.92 -5.73 -1.02
C ALA A 56 -17.16 -4.40 -0.90
N TRP A 57 -16.65 -4.08 0.29
CA TRP A 57 -15.91 -2.83 0.56
C TRP A 57 -14.51 -2.78 -0.06
N VAL A 58 -14.03 -3.87 -0.69
CA VAL A 58 -12.71 -3.88 -1.33
C VAL A 58 -12.56 -2.88 -2.48
N SER A 59 -13.68 -2.41 -3.03
CA SER A 59 -13.72 -1.37 -4.07
C SER A 59 -13.70 0.06 -3.51
N TRP A 60 -13.61 0.21 -2.20
CA TRP A 60 -13.52 1.53 -1.58
C TRP A 60 -12.25 2.28 -2.01
N SER A 61 -12.37 3.59 -2.12
CA SER A 61 -11.24 4.50 -2.22
C SER A 61 -10.50 4.61 -0.90
N GLU A 62 -9.28 5.13 -0.94
CA GLU A 62 -8.48 5.43 0.26
C GLU A 62 -9.27 6.29 1.27
N ALA A 63 -9.93 7.35 0.79
CA ALA A 63 -10.75 8.23 1.62
C ALA A 63 -11.95 7.51 2.26
N GLN A 64 -12.52 6.51 1.58
CA GLN A 64 -13.61 5.69 2.12
C GLN A 64 -13.11 4.78 3.25
N PHE A 65 -11.93 4.18 3.13
CA PHE A 65 -11.33 3.40 4.21
C PHE A 65 -11.11 4.24 5.48
N VAL A 66 -10.66 5.49 5.32
CA VAL A 66 -10.47 6.43 6.44
C VAL A 66 -11.79 6.88 7.04
N SER A 67 -12.71 7.38 6.20
CA SER A 67 -14.00 7.92 6.68
C SER A 67 -14.91 6.87 7.34
N ASN A 68 -14.79 5.59 6.96
CA ASN A 68 -15.52 4.49 7.61
C ASN A 68 -14.77 3.92 8.84
N GLY A 69 -13.62 4.48 9.23
CA GLY A 69 -12.89 4.09 10.44
C GLY A 69 -12.15 2.74 10.36
N TYR A 70 -11.96 2.19 9.15
CA TYR A 70 -11.16 0.99 8.94
C TYR A 70 -9.66 1.30 8.99
N VAL A 71 -9.31 2.54 8.66
CA VAL A 71 -7.96 3.08 8.72
C VAL A 71 -7.96 4.35 9.55
N VAL A 72 -7.04 4.43 10.51
CA VAL A 72 -6.76 5.61 11.33
C VAL A 72 -5.40 6.15 10.87
N PRO A 73 -5.35 7.34 10.22
CA PRO A 73 -4.10 7.94 9.74
C PRO A 73 -3.03 7.99 10.82
N GLY A 74 -1.80 7.62 10.47
CA GLY A 74 -0.66 7.58 11.39
C GLY A 74 -0.73 6.51 12.48
N ASN A 75 -1.78 5.67 12.54
CA ASN A 75 -1.94 4.71 13.62
C ASN A 75 -2.41 3.32 13.13
N PRO A 76 -1.47 2.44 12.71
CA PRO A 76 -1.78 1.08 12.31
C PRO A 76 -2.45 0.26 13.42
N GLY A 77 -2.05 0.45 14.69
CA GLY A 77 -2.61 -0.28 15.82
C GLY A 77 -4.08 0.02 16.09
N ALA A 78 -4.52 1.25 15.80
CA ALA A 78 -5.93 1.65 15.88
C ALA A 78 -6.72 1.35 14.59
N SER A 79 -6.03 1.02 13.50
CA SER A 79 -6.65 0.72 12.20
C SER A 79 -7.18 -0.71 12.18
N GLN A 80 -8.50 -0.87 12.14
CA GLN A 80 -9.13 -2.20 12.14
C GLN A 80 -8.64 -3.07 10.97
N LEU A 81 -8.44 -2.48 9.80
CA LEU A 81 -7.96 -3.19 8.62
C LEU A 81 -6.61 -3.91 8.87
N TYR A 82 -5.68 -3.25 9.56
CA TYR A 82 -4.40 -3.85 9.94
C TYR A 82 -4.54 -4.80 11.14
N ALA A 83 -5.22 -4.36 12.20
CA ALA A 83 -5.36 -5.11 13.45
C ALA A 83 -6.05 -6.48 13.28
N ARG A 84 -6.88 -6.65 12.23
CA ARG A 84 -7.51 -7.93 11.91
C ARG A 84 -6.61 -8.89 11.13
N ASN A 85 -5.56 -8.40 10.47
CA ASN A 85 -4.68 -9.22 9.64
C ASN A 85 -3.32 -9.51 10.30
N ILE A 86 -2.91 -8.74 11.30
CA ILE A 86 -1.66 -8.99 12.03
C ILE A 86 -1.69 -10.34 12.75
N GLY A 87 -0.67 -11.16 12.52
CA GLY A 87 -0.57 -12.50 13.14
C GLY A 87 -1.64 -13.48 12.67
N ALA A 88 -2.39 -13.15 11.62
CA ALA A 88 -3.39 -14.04 11.08
C ALA A 88 -2.74 -15.24 10.38
N THR A 89 -3.23 -16.42 10.72
CA THR A 89 -2.96 -17.67 10.01
C THR A 89 -4.19 -18.06 9.19
N SER A 90 -4.08 -19.07 8.33
CA SER A 90 -5.27 -19.66 7.72
C SER A 90 -6.11 -20.35 8.81
N GLY A 91 -7.32 -19.87 9.07
CA GLY A 91 -8.14 -20.41 10.16
C GLY A 91 -9.09 -19.39 10.79
N ALA A 92 -10.11 -19.87 11.49
CA ALA A 92 -10.98 -19.00 12.26
C ALA A 92 -10.31 -18.62 13.59
N GLY A 93 -10.00 -17.34 13.78
CA GLY A 93 -9.66 -16.77 15.07
C GLY A 93 -10.65 -15.65 15.44
N PRO A 94 -10.87 -15.36 16.73
CA PRO A 94 -11.93 -14.46 17.19
C PRO A 94 -11.73 -13.01 16.70
N ARG A 95 -10.52 -12.67 16.22
CA ARG A 95 -10.18 -11.34 15.70
C ARG A 95 -9.32 -11.37 14.44
N THR A 96 -9.06 -12.53 13.86
CA THR A 96 -8.16 -12.67 12.70
C THR A 96 -8.95 -12.91 11.43
N MET A 97 -8.59 -12.18 10.39
CA MET A 97 -8.98 -12.43 9.00
C MET A 97 -7.76 -12.97 8.25
N PRO A 98 -7.94 -13.91 7.31
CA PRO A 98 -9.22 -14.32 6.73
C PRO A 98 -9.82 -15.55 7.44
N PRO A 99 -11.10 -15.89 7.21
CA PRO A 99 -11.72 -17.10 7.77
C PRO A 99 -11.03 -18.38 7.27
N MET A 100 -11.34 -19.51 7.91
CA MET A 100 -10.73 -20.82 7.62
C MET A 100 -10.73 -21.16 6.12
N GLY A 101 -9.57 -21.57 5.62
CA GLY A 101 -9.37 -21.98 4.22
C GLY A 101 -8.97 -20.86 3.25
N GLN A 102 -8.90 -19.61 3.72
CA GLN A 102 -8.43 -18.48 2.90
C GLN A 102 -6.95 -18.16 3.17
N THR A 103 -6.30 -17.57 2.17
CA THR A 103 -4.88 -17.20 2.22
C THR A 103 -4.68 -15.90 3.01
N PRO A 104 -3.93 -15.91 4.13
CA PRO A 104 -3.62 -14.69 4.87
C PRO A 104 -2.84 -13.67 4.07
N MET A 105 -2.84 -12.41 4.52
CA MET A 105 -1.89 -11.43 4.02
C MET A 105 -0.46 -11.85 4.36
N THR A 106 0.48 -11.62 3.45
CA THR A 106 1.90 -11.85 3.67
C THR A 106 2.50 -10.74 4.53
N ASN A 107 3.70 -10.98 5.08
CA ASN A 107 4.42 -9.96 5.84
C ASN A 107 4.73 -8.71 4.99
N ASP A 108 5.00 -8.87 3.69
CA ASP A 108 5.29 -7.76 2.79
C ASP A 108 4.04 -6.91 2.54
N GLU A 109 2.88 -7.55 2.36
CA GLU A 109 1.60 -6.85 2.19
C GLU A 109 1.18 -6.12 3.47
N LEU A 110 1.40 -6.74 4.63
CA LEU A 110 1.21 -6.09 5.93
C LEU A 110 2.18 -4.91 6.12
N GLY A 111 3.45 -5.06 5.71
CA GLY A 111 4.44 -3.99 5.73
C GLY A 111 4.04 -2.82 4.84
N ALA A 112 3.55 -3.09 3.64
CA ALA A 112 3.00 -2.07 2.74
C ALA A 112 1.79 -1.37 3.36
N MET A 113 0.90 -2.11 4.03
CA MET A 113 -0.26 -1.54 4.74
C MET A 113 0.18 -0.61 5.87
N VAL A 114 1.16 -1.01 6.68
CA VAL A 114 1.73 -0.16 7.75
C VAL A 114 2.35 1.10 7.18
N ALA A 115 3.16 0.98 6.13
CA ALA A 115 3.80 2.12 5.47
C ALA A 115 2.77 3.10 4.91
N TRP A 116 1.73 2.58 4.26
CA TRP A 116 0.61 3.38 3.77
C TRP A 116 -0.12 4.10 4.90
N ILE A 117 -0.57 3.39 5.94
CA ILE A 117 -1.30 3.99 7.07
C ILE A 117 -0.48 5.09 7.75
N ASN A 118 0.83 4.89 7.92
CA ASN A 118 1.73 5.88 8.51
C ASN A 118 1.99 7.10 7.62
N SER A 119 1.71 7.01 6.31
CA SER A 119 1.89 8.09 5.35
C SER A 119 0.65 8.95 5.10
N LEU A 120 -0.50 8.51 5.64
CA LEU A 120 -1.76 9.26 5.64
C LEU A 120 -1.74 10.35 6.73
#